data_AF-A0A7Y2VIU2-F1
#
_entry.id   AF-A0A7Y2VIU2-F1
#
_cell.length_a   1.000
_cell.length_b   1.000
_cell.length_c   1.000
_cell.angle_alpha   90.00
_cell.angle_beta   90.00
_cell.angle_gamma   90.00
#
_symmetry.space_group_name_H-M   'P 1'
#
loop_
_entity.id
_entity.type
_entity.pdbx_description
1 polymer ?
#
loop_
_entity_poly.entity_id
_entity_poly.type
_entity_poly.pdbx_seq_one_letter_code
_entity_poly.pdbx_strand_id
1 'polypeptide(L)'
;FGNNRRIPEISEGDILCFKNAGAYCFTMASNYNSRYRPAEVLWHEGKAILIRKREDFDDLIRNQIDVDDLFKAPAVKRTVK
;
A
#
# COMPACT_ATOMS: atom_id res chain seq x y z
N PHE A 1 5.86 -16.44 4.19
CA PHE A 1 4.94 -17.51 3.75
C PHE A 1 5.56 -18.13 2.50
N GLY A 2 5.68 -19.46 2.43
CA GLY A 2 6.53 -20.14 1.43
C GLY A 2 7.93 -20.40 1.98
N ASN A 3 8.11 -21.55 2.65
CA ASN A 3 9.40 -22.04 3.09
C ASN A 3 9.55 -23.49 2.58
N ASN A 4 10.77 -23.85 2.17
CA ASN A 4 11.13 -25.21 1.72
C ASN A 4 10.18 -25.79 0.65
N ARG A 5 9.81 -24.98 -0.35
CA ARG A 5 8.99 -25.41 -1.48
C ARG A 5 9.90 -25.75 -2.66
N ARG A 6 9.72 -26.95 -3.24
CA ARG A 6 10.31 -27.28 -4.54
C ARG A 6 9.52 -26.57 -5.62
N ILE A 7 10.18 -25.70 -6.36
CA ILE A 7 9.64 -24.96 -7.50
C ILE A 7 10.69 -24.94 -8.63
N PRO A 8 10.26 -24.75 -9.89
CA PRO A 8 11.19 -24.50 -10.99
C PRO A 8 12.06 -23.27 -10.75
N GLU A 9 13.14 -23.14 -11.52
CA GLU A 9 13.95 -21.91 -11.55
C GLU A 9 13.07 -20.71 -11.92
N ILE A 10 13.30 -19.57 -11.27
CA ILE A 10 12.54 -18.32 -11.46
C ILE A 10 13.48 -17.29 -12.05
N SER A 11 13.00 -16.59 -13.07
CA SER A 11 13.65 -15.43 -13.68
C SER A 11 12.88 -14.14 -13.41
N GLU A 12 13.52 -13.00 -13.61
CA GLU A 12 12.84 -11.70 -13.57
C GLU A 12 11.71 -11.66 -14.60
N GLY A 13 10.55 -11.17 -14.18
CA GLY A 13 9.35 -11.11 -15.02
C GLY A 13 8.40 -12.31 -14.89
N ASP A 14 8.83 -13.41 -14.26
CA ASP A 14 7.95 -14.54 -14.01
C ASP A 14 6.81 -14.20 -13.04
N ILE A 15 5.64 -14.81 -13.29
CA ILE A 15 4.44 -14.60 -12.47
C ILE A 15 4.26 -15.78 -11.52
N LEU A 16 4.33 -15.49 -10.22
CA LEU A 16 4.02 -16.45 -9.18
C LEU A 16 2.55 -16.35 -8.76
N CYS A 17 1.88 -17.50 -8.67
CA CYS A 17 0.48 -17.59 -8.23
C CYS A 17 0.37 -18.27 -6.87
N PHE A 18 -0.19 -17.55 -5.90
CA PHE A 18 -0.53 -18.09 -4.58
C PHE A 18 -2.01 -18.49 -4.57
N LYS A 19 -2.27 -19.79 -4.40
CA LYS A 19 -3.64 -20.31 -4.27
C LYS A 19 -4.20 -20.04 -2.87
N ASN A 20 -5.52 -20.08 -2.74
CA ASN A 20 -6.27 -19.94 -1.48
C ASN A 20 -6.07 -18.60 -0.76
N ALA A 21 -5.87 -17.52 -1.51
CA ALA A 21 -5.70 -16.16 -0.97
C ALA A 21 -7.03 -15.38 -0.80
N GLY A 22 -8.19 -16.05 -0.91
CA GLY A 22 -9.50 -15.39 -0.90
C GLY A 22 -10.01 -14.99 0.49
N ALA A 23 -9.55 -15.65 1.54
CA ALA A 23 -9.95 -15.36 2.92
C ALA A 23 -8.76 -14.80 3.71
N TYR A 24 -9.02 -13.78 4.51
CA TYR A 24 -8.09 -13.12 5.43
C TYR A 24 -6.85 -12.46 4.82
N CYS A 25 -6.46 -12.72 3.55
CA CYS A 25 -5.28 -12.11 2.96
C CYS A 25 -5.42 -10.59 2.81
N PHE A 26 -6.37 -10.12 2.00
CA PHE A 26 -6.55 -8.68 1.82
C PHE A 26 -6.97 -7.99 3.12
N THR A 27 -7.86 -8.61 3.90
CA THR A 27 -8.33 -8.05 5.18
C THR A 27 -7.18 -7.79 6.16
N MET A 28 -6.11 -8.60 6.11
CA MET A 28 -4.91 -8.42 6.93
C MET A 28 -3.79 -7.65 6.21
N ALA A 29 -4.02 -7.15 4.99
CA ALA A 29 -3.03 -6.36 4.26
C ALA A 29 -2.87 -4.97 4.89
N SER A 30 -1.63 -4.49 4.91
CA SER A 30 -1.27 -3.19 5.48
C SER A 30 -0.31 -2.44 4.56
N ASN A 31 -0.09 -1.16 4.86
CA ASN A 31 0.87 -0.31 4.16
C ASN A 31 2.29 -0.41 4.75
N TYR A 32 2.65 -1.56 5.35
CA TYR A 32 3.99 -1.76 5.89
C TYR A 32 5.06 -1.52 4.82
N ASN A 33 6.09 -0.75 5.19
CA ASN A 33 7.12 -0.21 4.28
C ASN A 33 6.58 0.72 3.18
N SER A 34 5.52 1.48 3.49
CA SER A 34 4.90 2.45 2.57
C SER A 34 4.51 1.82 1.22
N ARG A 35 4.11 0.53 1.26
CA ARG A 35 3.66 -0.18 0.07
C ARG A 35 2.15 0.00 -0.11
N TYR A 36 1.75 0.21 -1.35
CA TYR A 36 0.34 0.30 -1.71
C TYR A 36 -0.34 -1.05 -1.58
N ARG A 37 -1.54 -1.11 -0.98
CA ARG A 37 -2.36 -2.32 -1.05
C ARG A 37 -2.74 -2.60 -2.51
N PRO A 38 -2.72 -3.87 -2.93
CA PRO A 38 -2.93 -4.23 -4.33
C PRO A 38 -4.38 -4.00 -4.78
N ALA A 39 -4.61 -4.04 -6.09
CA ALA A 39 -5.96 -4.12 -6.63
C ALA A 39 -6.54 -5.53 -6.41
N GLU A 40 -7.87 -5.62 -6.33
CA GLU A 40 -8.60 -6.89 -6.42
C GLU A 40 -9.50 -6.89 -7.66
N VAL A 41 -9.46 -8.02 -8.36
CA VAL A 41 -10.20 -8.23 -9.61
C VAL A 41 -11.11 -9.44 -9.42
N LEU A 42 -12.39 -9.25 -9.71
CA LEU A 42 -13.36 -10.32 -9.85
C LEU A 42 -13.30 -10.84 -11.29
N TRP A 43 -13.12 -12.14 -11.45
CA TRP A 43 -13.29 -12.80 -12.73
C TRP A 43 -14.71 -13.38 -12.82
N HIS A 44 -15.50 -12.90 -13.77
CA HIS A 44 -16.87 -13.33 -13.95
C HIS A 44 -17.23 -13.37 -15.44
N GLU A 45 -17.80 -14.49 -15.90
CA GLU A 45 -18.25 -14.67 -17.29
C GLU A 45 -17.20 -14.28 -18.35
N GLY A 46 -15.94 -14.69 -18.12
CA GLY A 46 -14.83 -14.41 -19.04
C GLY A 46 -14.33 -12.96 -19.02
N LYS A 47 -14.79 -12.14 -18.07
CA LYS A 47 -14.41 -10.74 -17.92
C LYS A 47 -13.68 -10.50 -16.60
N ALA A 48 -12.63 -9.70 -16.66
CA ALA A 48 -11.97 -9.14 -15.48
C ALA A 48 -12.65 -7.83 -15.07
N ILE A 49 -13.15 -7.78 -13.84
CA ILE A 49 -13.86 -6.63 -13.29
C ILE A 49 -13.07 -6.12 -12.09
N LEU A 50 -12.64 -4.86 -12.12
CA LEU A 50 -11.94 -4.23 -11.00
C LEU A 50 -12.94 -3.97 -9.86
N ILE A 51 -12.79 -4.70 -8.75
CA ILE A 51 -13.68 -4.55 -7.56
C ILE A 51 -13.03 -3.75 -6.43
N ARG A 52 -11.70 -3.64 -6.44
CA ARG A 52 -10.94 -2.76 -5.55
C ARG A 52 -9.75 -2.19 -6.30
N LYS A 53 -9.62 -0.87 -6.31
CA LYS A 53 -8.48 -0.17 -6.92
C LYS A 53 -7.23 -0.40 -6.06
N ARG A 54 -6.06 -0.45 -6.70
CA ARG A 54 -4.77 -0.37 -6.02
C ARG A 54 -4.66 1.02 -5.38
N GLU A 55 -4.06 1.09 -4.20
CA GLU A 55 -3.78 2.36 -3.54
C GLU A 55 -2.67 3.15 -4.27
N ASP A 56 -2.69 4.45 -4.09
CA ASP A 56 -1.62 5.35 -4.53
C ASP A 56 -0.96 6.08 -3.35
N PHE A 57 -0.15 7.09 -3.67
CA PHE A 57 0.54 7.87 -2.65
C PHE A 57 -0.43 8.68 -1.80
N ASP A 58 -1.49 9.23 -2.40
CA ASP A 58 -2.48 10.04 -1.71
C ASP A 58 -3.22 9.18 -0.68
N ASP A 59 -3.53 7.92 -1.01
CA ASP A 59 -4.09 6.96 -0.06
C ASP A 59 -3.19 6.71 1.17
N LEU A 60 -1.87 6.70 1.00
CA LEU A 60 -0.93 6.50 2.11
C LEU A 60 -0.93 7.68 3.08
N ILE A 61 -1.01 8.91 2.55
CA ILE A 61 -0.89 10.13 3.34
C ILE A 61 -2.23 10.69 3.79
N ARG A 62 -3.35 10.17 3.30
CA ARG A 62 -4.70 10.72 3.53
C ARG A 62 -5.08 10.94 5.00
N ASN A 63 -4.49 10.15 5.90
CA ASN A 63 -4.76 10.20 7.34
C ASN A 63 -3.65 10.88 8.15
N GLN A 64 -2.62 11.40 7.48
CA GLN A 64 -1.55 12.13 8.13
C GLN A 64 -2.02 13.55 8.41
N ILE A 65 -1.71 14.05 9.61
CA ILE A 65 -2.01 15.42 10.00
C ILE A 65 -0.73 16.23 9.84
N ASP A 66 -0.80 17.27 9.03
CA ASP A 66 0.27 18.23 8.91
C ASP A 66 0.39 19.03 10.23
N VAL A 67 1.60 19.18 10.71
CA VAL A 67 1.94 19.87 11.95
C VAL A 67 2.95 21.01 11.71
N ASP A 68 2.91 21.62 10.53
CA ASP A 68 3.72 22.78 10.14
C ASP A 68 3.92 23.83 11.24
N ASP A 69 2.88 24.10 12.02
CA ASP A 69 2.90 25.08 13.10
C ASP A 69 3.89 24.73 14.24
N LEU A 70 4.24 23.45 14.45
CA LEU A 70 5.25 23.04 15.44
C LEU A 70 6.66 23.51 15.08
N PHE A 71 6.92 23.76 13.80
CA PHE A 71 8.25 24.11 13.29
C PHE A 71 8.35 25.58 12.85
N LYS A 72 7.28 26.37 13.00
CA LYS A 72 7.33 27.82 12.77
C LYS A 72 8.16 28.47 13.86
N ALA A 73 9.20 29.21 13.47
CA ALA A 73 10.03 29.97 14.40
C ALA A 73 9.16 30.94 15.23
N PRO A 74 9.40 31.08 16.54
CA PRO A 74 8.62 32.01 17.35
C PRO A 74 8.74 33.42 16.78
N ALA A 75 7.61 34.12 16.67
CA ALA A 75 7.59 35.49 16.20
C ALA A 75 8.54 36.34 17.05
N VAL A 76 9.66 36.76 16.48
CA VAL A 76 10.63 37.63 17.15
C VAL A 76 9.93 38.95 17.42
N LYS A 77 9.55 39.19 18.69
CA LYS A 77 9.11 40.52 19.13
C LYS A 77 10.30 41.47 18.98
N ARG A 78 10.35 42.20 17.88
CA ARG A 78 11.22 43.36 17.72
C ARG A 78 10.77 44.42 18.71
N THR A 79 11.43 44.49 19.87
CA THR A 79 11.35 45.65 20.75
C THR A 79 12.04 46.81 20.02
N VAL A 80 11.23 47.69 19.45
CA VAL A 80 11.71 48.97 18.92
C VAL A 80 12.08 49.83 20.12
N LYS A 81 13.33 50.31 20.15
CA LYS A 81 13.81 51.30 21.12
C LYS A 81 13.14 52.64 20.91
#